data_AF-A0A964KBH1-F1
#
_entry.id   AF-A0A964KBH1-F1
#
_cell.length_a   1.000
_cell.length_b   1.000
_cell.length_c   1.000
_cell.angle_alpha   90.00
_cell.angle_beta   90.00
_cell.angle_gamma   90.00
#
_symmetry.space_group_name_H-M   'P 1'
#
loop_
_entity.id
_entity.type
_entity.pdbx_description
1 polymer ?
#
loop_
_entity_poly.entity_id
_entity_poly.type
_entity_poly.pdbx_seq_one_letter_code
_entity_poly.pdbx_strand_id
1 'polypeptide(L)'
;MSASQTKVILYSIAELEVLARNSKWLIRNLIPEDAIGMFFGASGTYKSFITIDLALHVAHGLKWCGARTQRGLVLFIAAEGGGGIYRRI
;
A
#
# COMPACT_ATOMS: atom_id res chain seq x y z
N MET A 1 -16.19 -2.30 32.26
CA MET A 1 -15.61 -2.84 31.01
C MET A 1 -16.76 -3.23 30.11
N SER A 2 -17.08 -2.42 29.11
CA SER A 2 -18.15 -2.71 28.14
C SER A 2 -17.59 -3.57 27.02
N ALA A 3 -18.18 -4.74 26.79
CA ALA A 3 -17.78 -5.64 25.70
C ALA A 3 -18.06 -4.98 24.34
N SER A 4 -17.02 -4.81 23.53
CA SER A 4 -17.14 -4.38 22.15
C SER A 4 -17.91 -5.45 21.37
N GLN A 5 -19.13 -5.16 20.92
CA GLN A 5 -19.88 -6.04 20.03
C GLN A 5 -19.23 -6.03 18.65
N THR A 6 -18.68 -7.17 18.24
CA THR A 6 -18.14 -7.35 16.89
C THR A 6 -19.28 -7.37 15.88
N LYS A 7 -19.37 -6.33 15.05
CA LYS A 7 -20.34 -6.26 13.94
C LYS A 7 -19.88 -7.21 12.82
N VAL A 8 -20.61 -8.28 12.57
CA VAL A 8 -20.38 -9.17 11.43
C VAL A 8 -21.08 -8.57 10.20
N ILE A 9 -20.31 -8.38 9.11
CA ILE A 9 -20.85 -7.91 7.83
C ILE A 9 -21.01 -9.13 6.91
N LEU A 10 -22.22 -9.36 6.43
CA LEU A 10 -22.53 -10.40 5.44
C LEU A 10 -22.81 -9.75 4.10
N TYR A 11 -22.22 -10.30 3.04
CA TYR A 11 -22.47 -9.88 1.67
C TYR A 11 -23.08 -11.05 0.89
N SER A 12 -24.10 -10.75 0.10
CA SER A 12 -24.59 -11.63 -0.96
C SER A 12 -23.57 -11.71 -2.10
N ILE A 13 -23.72 -12.73 -2.95
CA ILE A 13 -22.87 -12.89 -4.15
C ILE A 13 -22.96 -11.66 -5.06
N ALA A 14 -24.16 -11.11 -5.25
CA ALA A 14 -24.36 -9.90 -6.05
C ALA A 14 -23.62 -8.69 -5.48
N GLU A 15 -23.59 -8.52 -4.15
CA GLU A 15 -22.84 -7.46 -3.50
C GLU A 15 -21.33 -7.64 -3.63
N LEU A 16 -20.83 -8.88 -3.52
CA LEU A 16 -19.42 -9.19 -3.74
C LEU A 16 -18.97 -8.86 -5.17
N GLU A 17 -19.79 -9.15 -6.18
CA GLU A 17 -19.49 -8.79 -7.57
C GLU A 17 -19.38 -7.28 -7.77
N VAL A 18 -20.29 -6.51 -7.15
CA VAL A 18 -20.25 -5.04 -7.20
C VAL A 18 -19.00 -4.50 -6.51
N LEU A 19 -18.62 -5.06 -5.36
CA LEU A 19 -17.40 -4.68 -4.64
C LEU A 19 -16.14 -4.97 -5.49
N ALA A 20 -16.07 -6.15 -6.11
CA ALA A 20 -14.93 -6.52 -6.95
C ALA A 20 -14.75 -5.59 -8.16
N ARG A 21 -15.85 -5.20 -8.82
CA ARG A 21 -15.82 -4.30 -9.98
C ARG A 21 -15.42 -2.87 -9.63
N ASN A 22 -15.75 -2.42 -8.42
CA ASN A 22 -15.46 -1.07 -7.95
C ASN A 22 -14.14 -0.96 -7.18
N SER A 23 -13.32 -2.01 -7.16
CA SER A 23 -12.04 -1.99 -6.48
C SER A 23 -11.10 -0.95 -7.11
N LYS A 24 -10.67 0.00 -6.28
CA LYS A 24 -9.73 1.05 -6.68
C LYS A 24 -8.30 0.56 -6.51
N TRP A 25 -7.39 1.20 -7.23
CA TRP A 25 -5.98 0.79 -7.30
C TRP A 25 -5.07 1.93 -6.90
N LEU A 26 -4.27 1.73 -5.85
CA LEU A 26 -3.12 2.59 -5.57
C LEU A 26 -2.08 2.47 -6.70
N ILE A 27 -1.83 1.23 -7.14
CA ILE A 27 -0.98 0.91 -8.29
C ILE A 27 -1.74 -0.06 -9.17
N ARG A 28 -2.03 0.36 -10.41
CA ARG A 28 -2.91 -0.38 -11.31
C ARG A 28 -2.43 -1.82 -11.51
N ASN A 29 -3.34 -2.77 -11.27
CA ASN A 29 -3.14 -4.22 -11.38
C ASN A 29 -2.08 -4.80 -10.43
N LEU A 30 -1.65 -4.06 -9.40
CA LEU A 30 -0.61 -4.50 -8.47
C LEU A 30 -0.97 -4.30 -7.01
N ILE A 31 -1.42 -3.09 -6.63
CA ILE A 31 -1.76 -2.76 -5.24
C ILE A 31 -3.15 -2.11 -5.21
N PRO A 32 -4.16 -2.79 -4.64
CA PRO A 32 -5.48 -2.17 -4.38
C PRO A 32 -5.34 -0.98 -3.43
N GLU A 33 -6.20 0.02 -3.56
CA GLU A 33 -6.19 1.21 -2.70
C GLU A 33 -6.50 0.85 -1.23
N ASP A 34 -7.49 0.00 -1.02
CA ASP A 34 -7.95 -0.43 0.31
C ASP A 34 -7.33 -1.77 0.70
N ALA A 35 -6.00 -1.84 0.74
CA ALA A 35 -5.27 -3.06 1.08
C ALA A 35 -4.11 -2.83 2.05
N ILE A 36 -3.78 -3.87 2.81
CA ILE A 36 -2.56 -3.96 3.61
C ILE A 36 -1.65 -5.00 2.93
N GLY A 37 -0.42 -4.62 2.64
CA GLY A 37 0.58 -5.47 2.01
C GLY A 37 1.91 -5.42 2.74
N MET A 38 2.80 -6.36 2.45
CA MET A 38 4.13 -6.47 3.05
C MET A 38 5.18 -6.71 1.97
N PHE A 39 6.25 -5.91 1.99
CA PHE A 39 7.47 -6.22 1.27
C PHE A 39 8.31 -7.20 2.08
N PHE A 40 8.56 -8.40 1.54
CA PHE A 40 9.31 -9.45 2.20
C PHE A 40 10.56 -9.85 1.42
N GLY A 41 11.61 -10.27 2.11
CA GLY A 41 12.90 -10.66 1.52
C GLY A 41 14.05 -10.64 2.54
N ALA A 42 15.17 -11.28 2.21
CA ALA A 42 16.33 -11.41 3.10
C ALA A 42 16.95 -10.05 3.48
N SER A 43 17.75 -10.00 4.55
CA SER A 43 18.46 -8.75 4.91
C SER A 43 19.38 -8.32 3.77
N GLY A 44 19.51 -7.00 3.56
CA GLY A 44 20.32 -6.45 2.47
C GLY A 44 19.71 -6.55 1.06
N THR A 45 18.51 -7.12 0.87
CA THR A 45 17.89 -7.25 -0.47
C THR A 45 17.04 -6.04 -0.87
N TYR A 46 17.49 -4.83 -0.56
CA TYR A 46 16.92 -3.57 -1.06
C TYR A 46 15.44 -3.27 -0.73
N LYS A 47 14.82 -3.98 0.21
CA LYS A 47 13.41 -3.76 0.60
C LYS A 47 13.09 -2.28 0.88
N SER A 48 13.90 -1.62 1.71
CA SER A 48 13.68 -0.20 2.02
C SER A 48 13.80 0.70 0.77
N PHE A 49 14.71 0.38 -0.15
CA PHE A 49 14.89 1.15 -1.38
C PHE A 49 13.67 1.01 -2.29
N ILE A 50 13.18 -0.21 -2.52
CA ILE A 50 12.00 -0.42 -3.38
C ILE A 50 10.73 0.16 -2.74
N THR A 51 10.60 0.13 -1.41
CA THR A 51 9.48 0.77 -0.72
C THR A 51 9.53 2.30 -0.84
N ILE A 52 10.71 2.92 -0.73
CA ILE A 52 10.88 4.37 -0.91
C ILE A 52 10.62 4.77 -2.36
N ASP A 53 11.16 4.02 -3.32
CA ASP A 53 10.93 4.26 -4.75
C ASP A 53 9.43 4.25 -5.09
N LEU A 54 8.71 3.21 -4.65
CA LEU A 54 7.25 3.14 -4.78
C LEU A 54 6.55 4.34 -4.13
N ALA A 55 6.93 4.67 -2.89
CA ALA A 55 6.36 5.77 -2.12
C ALA A 55 6.51 7.12 -2.86
N LEU A 56 7.68 7.40 -3.42
CA LEU A 56 7.92 8.62 -4.18
C LEU A 56 7.11 8.65 -5.48
N HIS A 57 6.99 7.52 -6.19
CA HIS A 57 6.14 7.44 -7.38
C HIS A 57 4.67 7.72 -7.06
N VAL A 58 4.16 7.21 -5.94
CA VAL A 58 2.82 7.54 -5.44
C VAL A 58 2.71 9.02 -5.05
N ALA A 59 3.67 9.57 -4.30
CA ALA A 59 3.64 10.97 -3.87
C ALA A 59 3.61 11.97 -5.05
N HIS A 60 4.33 11.64 -6.12
CA HIS A 60 4.44 12.48 -7.31
C HIS A 60 3.45 12.11 -8.43
N GLY A 61 2.70 11.02 -8.32
CA GLY A 61 1.80 10.54 -9.38
C GLY A 61 2.54 10.04 -10.63
N LEU A 62 3.76 9.54 -10.46
CA LEU A 62 4.60 9.00 -11.53
C LEU A 62 4.30 7.50 -11.72
N LYS A 63 4.53 6.97 -12.93
CA LYS A 63 4.37 5.53 -13.20
C LYS A 63 5.43 4.74 -12.46
N TRP A 64 5.03 3.75 -11.66
CA TRP A 64 5.97 2.84 -11.00
C TRP A 64 6.08 1.54 -11.80
N CYS A 65 7.29 1.15 -12.23
CA CYS A 65 7.53 -0.02 -13.08
C CYS A 65 6.61 -0.08 -14.32
N GLY A 66 6.28 1.07 -14.91
CA GLY A 66 5.36 1.18 -16.04
C GLY A 66 3.87 1.17 -15.69
N ALA A 67 3.49 0.83 -14.46
CA ALA A 67 2.11 0.85 -13.97
C ALA A 67 1.69 2.27 -13.53
N ARG A 68 0.42 2.62 -13.77
CA ARG A 68 -0.14 3.90 -13.29
C ARG A 68 -0.30 3.86 -11.77
N THR A 69 0.07 4.94 -11.11
CA THR A 69 -0.14 5.16 -9.68
C THR A 69 -1.27 6.17 -9.45
N GLN A 70 -1.97 6.05 -8.32
CA GLN A 70 -2.87 7.07 -7.81
C GLN A 70 -2.08 8.02 -6.92
N ARG A 71 -2.05 9.32 -7.26
CA ARG A 71 -1.30 10.31 -6.49
C ARG A 71 -1.91 10.50 -5.11
N GLY A 72 -1.08 10.51 -4.06
CA GLY A 72 -1.55 10.70 -2.69
C GLY A 72 -0.44 11.10 -1.73
N LEU A 73 -0.82 11.48 -0.50
CA LEU A 73 0.14 11.74 0.57
C LEU A 73 0.75 10.42 1.04
N VAL A 74 2.07 10.37 1.21
CA VAL A 74 2.78 9.19 1.70
C VAL A 74 3.52 9.51 3.00
N LEU A 75 3.33 8.67 4.02
CA LEU A 75 4.06 8.70 5.27
C LEU A 75 5.00 7.49 5.33
N PHE A 76 6.31 7.74 5.36
CA PHE A 76 7.31 6.69 5.57
C PHE A 76 7.77 6.69 7.03
N ILE A 77 7.57 5.57 7.74
CA ILE A 77 8.00 5.42 9.13
C ILE A 77 9.25 4.55 9.18
N ALA A 78 10.41 5.17 9.40
CA ALA A 78 11.68 4.47 9.55
C ALA A 78 11.88 3.99 11.00
N ALA A 79 11.25 2.86 11.36
CA ALA A 79 11.39 2.26 12.69
C ALA A 79 12.80 1.71 12.96
N GLU A 80 13.59 1.46 11.91
CA GLU A 80 14.98 1.02 11.97
C GLU A 80 15.85 1.86 11.02
N GLY A 81 17.10 2.12 11.43
CA GLY A 81 18.09 2.74 10.54
C GLY A 81 17.74 4.14 10.04
N GLY A 82 16.92 4.89 10.79
CA GLY A 82 16.39 6.21 10.38
C GLY A 82 17.46 7.23 9.99
N GLY A 83 18.64 7.21 10.63
CA GLY A 83 19.74 8.11 10.27
C GLY A 83 20.27 7.93 8.84
N GLY A 84 20.04 6.77 8.21
CA GLY A 84 20.48 6.50 6.85
C GLY A 84 19.44 6.81 5.77
N ILE A 85 18.21 7.17 6.13
CA ILE A 85 17.11 7.24 5.15
C ILE A 85 17.23 8.43 4.20
N TYR A 86 17.69 9.57 4.70
CA TYR A 86 17.86 10.78 3.89
C TYR A 86 18.82 10.57 2.71
N ARG A 87 19.77 9.63 2.84
CA ARG A 87 20.71 9.28 1.75
C ARG A 87 20.09 8.40 0.66
N ARG A 88 18.82 8.00 0.81
CA ARG A 88 18.09 7.10 -0.11
C ARG A 88 16.92 7.81 -0.81
N ILE A 89 16.76 9.11 -0.59
CA ILE A 89 15.74 9.99 -1.18
C ILE A 89 16.44 10.95 -2.14
#